data_AF-A0A7L2LMR2-F1
#
_entry.id   AF-A0A7L2LMR2-F1
#
_cell.length_a   1.000
_cell.length_b   1.000
_cell.length_c   1.000
_cell.angle_alpha   90.00
_cell.angle_beta   90.00
_cell.angle_gamma   90.00
#
_symmetry.space_group_name_H-M   'P 1'
#
loop_
_entity.id
_entity.type
_entity.pdbx_description
1 polymer ?
#
loop_
_entity_poly.entity_id
_entity_poly.type
_entity_poly.pdbx_seq_one_letter_code
_entity_poly.pdbx_strand_id
1 'polypeptide(L)'
;METLVREKGVNSFQMFMTYKDLYMLRDSELYQVLRACRDIGAIARVHAENGELVAEGAKEALDLGITGPEGIEISRPEELEAEATHRVITIANRTHCPVYLVNVSSMSAGDVIAAAKMQGKVVYAETTTAHATLTGLHYYHQDWFHAAAYVTVPPLRLDTNTSAYLMSLLAKHPMVWVPHFLGAPFPGCLIPWTSSSLGTKSSRHPIPWVPHSLGAPFPGCPIPWVPHSLDIFLPG
;
A
#
# COMPACT_ATOMS: atom_id res chain seq x y z
N MET A 1 22.74 -0.91 0.93
CA MET A 1 22.04 -1.52 -0.23
C MET A 1 22.85 -2.67 -0.82
N GLU A 2 24.12 -2.47 -1.20
CA GLU A 2 24.96 -3.52 -1.81
C GLU A 2 25.01 -4.86 -1.05
N THR A 3 25.28 -4.83 0.26
CA THR A 3 25.33 -6.04 1.09
C THR A 3 24.02 -6.83 1.05
N LEU A 4 22.87 -6.14 1.07
CA LEU A 4 21.56 -6.79 1.02
C LEU A 4 21.34 -7.52 -0.31
N VAL A 5 21.78 -6.92 -1.42
CA VAL A 5 21.68 -7.54 -2.74
C VAL A 5 22.64 -8.72 -2.88
N ARG A 6 23.92 -8.51 -2.56
CA ARG A 6 24.97 -9.50 -2.80
C ARG A 6 24.91 -10.70 -1.86
N GLU A 7 24.52 -10.48 -0.60
CA GLU A 7 24.66 -11.50 0.44
C GLU A 7 23.33 -11.96 1.03
N LYS A 8 22.25 -11.18 0.89
CA LYS A 8 20.97 -11.46 1.54
C LYS A 8 19.84 -11.77 0.56
N GLY A 9 20.10 -11.76 -0.74
CA GLY A 9 19.11 -12.10 -1.78
C GLY A 9 17.99 -11.07 -1.94
N VAL A 10 18.19 -9.84 -1.48
CA VAL A 10 17.21 -8.74 -1.65
C VAL A 10 17.42 -8.08 -3.00
N ASN A 11 16.38 -7.94 -3.81
CA ASN A 11 16.49 -7.32 -5.15
C ASN A 11 15.51 -6.16 -5.37
N SER A 12 14.83 -5.69 -4.32
CA SER A 12 13.93 -4.54 -4.39
C SER A 12 14.02 -3.69 -3.13
N PHE A 13 13.86 -2.38 -3.31
CA PHE A 13 13.90 -1.40 -2.24
C PHE A 13 12.67 -0.50 -2.31
N GLN A 14 12.04 -0.26 -1.16
CA GLN A 14 10.87 0.61 -1.04
C GLN A 14 11.30 2.03 -0.64
N MET A 15 10.80 3.02 -1.36
CA MET A 15 10.97 4.44 -1.07
C MET A 15 9.61 5.13 -0.96
N PHE A 16 9.57 6.26 -0.26
CA PHE A 16 8.35 7.02 -0.04
C PHE A 16 8.57 8.47 -0.49
N MET A 17 7.61 9.02 -1.24
CA MET A 17 7.54 10.45 -1.59
C MET A 17 6.63 11.23 -0.63
N THR A 18 5.98 10.51 0.29
CA THR A 18 5.11 11.01 1.35
C THR A 18 5.64 10.61 2.72
N TYR A 19 4.88 10.89 3.78
CA TYR A 19 5.31 10.78 5.18
C TYR A 19 6.47 11.74 5.47
N LYS A 20 6.19 13.04 5.27
CA LYS A 20 7.10 14.13 5.59
C LYS A 20 7.64 13.96 7.02
N ASP A 21 8.93 14.24 7.20
CA ASP A 21 9.68 14.12 8.45
C ASP A 21 9.85 12.68 9.01
N LEU A 22 9.35 11.65 8.33
CA LEU A 22 9.49 10.24 8.75
C LEU A 22 10.22 9.38 7.71
N TYR A 23 9.65 9.23 6.52
CA TYR A 23 10.16 8.33 5.47
C TYR A 23 10.39 9.02 4.13
N MET A 24 9.89 10.25 3.98
CA MET A 24 9.94 11.00 2.73
C MET A 24 11.37 11.24 2.26
N LEU A 25 11.66 10.85 1.02
CA LEU A 25 12.88 11.25 0.32
C LEU A 25 12.60 12.45 -0.58
N ARG A 26 13.54 13.41 -0.58
CA ARG A 26 13.53 14.54 -1.51
C ARG A 26 14.00 14.10 -2.89
N ASP A 27 13.71 14.88 -3.92
CA ASP A 27 14.04 14.54 -5.31
C ASP A 27 15.53 14.26 -5.54
N SER A 28 16.41 15.01 -4.88
CA SER A 28 17.86 14.78 -4.96
C SER A 28 18.26 13.42 -4.37
N GLU A 29 17.61 13.00 -3.29
CA GLU A 29 17.85 11.71 -2.64
C GLU A 29 17.28 10.57 -3.48
N LEU A 30 16.06 10.73 -4.01
CA LEU A 30 15.46 9.79 -4.96
C LEU A 30 16.37 9.59 -6.18
N TYR A 31 16.91 10.67 -6.74
CA TYR A 31 17.83 10.57 -7.87
C TYR A 31 19.07 9.71 -7.55
N GLN A 32 19.66 9.88 -6.36
CA GLN A 32 20.82 9.07 -5.95
C GLN A 32 20.44 7.62 -5.63
N VAL A 33 19.30 7.39 -4.96
CA VAL A 33 18.83 6.03 -4.64
C VAL A 33 18.46 5.26 -5.89
N LEU A 34 17.78 5.88 -6.87
CA LEU A 34 17.47 5.24 -8.15
C LEU A 34 18.73 4.91 -8.95
N ARG A 35 19.73 5.79 -8.93
CA ARG A 35 21.05 5.50 -9.51
C ARG A 35 21.70 4.30 -8.82
N ALA A 36 21.68 4.25 -7.49
CA ALA A 36 22.22 3.13 -6.72
C ALA A 36 21.48 1.81 -7.02
N CYS A 37 20.14 1.84 -7.10
CA CYS A 37 19.33 0.68 -7.48
C CYS A 37 19.71 0.14 -8.87
N ARG A 38 19.90 1.03 -9.86
CA ARG A 38 20.37 0.64 -11.19
C ARG A 38 21.74 -0.04 -11.11
N ASP A 39 22.70 0.55 -10.41
CA ASP A 39 24.08 0.06 -10.37
C ASP A 39 24.21 -1.32 -9.71
N ILE A 40 23.29 -1.65 -8.78
CA ILE A 40 23.24 -2.94 -8.11
C ILE A 40 22.22 -3.92 -8.71
N GLY A 41 21.52 -3.53 -9.78
CA GLY A 41 20.51 -4.38 -10.45
C GLY A 41 19.24 -4.62 -9.63
N ALA A 42 18.85 -3.68 -8.77
CA ALA A 42 17.64 -3.76 -7.95
C ALA A 42 16.46 -2.96 -8.52
N ILE A 43 15.24 -3.36 -8.17
CA ILE A 43 14.01 -2.66 -8.52
C ILE A 43 13.68 -1.59 -7.47
N ALA A 44 13.43 -0.37 -7.94
CA ALA A 44 12.99 0.73 -7.10
C ALA A 44 11.46 0.75 -6.97
N ARG A 45 10.94 0.32 -5.81
CA ARG A 45 9.52 0.44 -5.46
C ARG A 45 9.26 1.82 -4.85
N VAL A 46 8.24 2.54 -5.34
CA VAL A 46 7.97 3.90 -4.87
C VAL A 46 6.50 4.09 -4.57
N HIS A 47 6.23 4.53 -3.33
CA HIS A 47 4.94 5.07 -2.92
C HIS A 47 4.88 6.54 -3.32
N ALA A 48 4.06 6.86 -4.32
CA ALA A 48 4.09 8.13 -5.01
C ALA A 48 2.87 8.99 -4.67
N GLU A 49 2.99 9.77 -3.59
CA GLU A 49 2.10 10.90 -3.28
C GLU A 49 2.98 12.10 -2.91
N ASN A 50 2.55 13.32 -3.21
CA ASN A 50 3.31 14.51 -2.85
C ASN A 50 3.25 14.76 -1.33
N GLY A 51 4.30 14.39 -0.60
CA GLY A 51 4.35 14.47 0.86
C GLY A 51 4.20 15.86 1.45
N GLU A 52 4.63 16.91 0.75
CA GLU A 52 4.46 18.29 1.22
C GLU A 52 2.99 18.69 1.17
N LEU A 53 2.33 18.45 0.03
CA LEU A 53 0.92 18.79 -0.16
C LEU A 53 0.00 17.90 0.71
N VAL A 54 0.37 16.63 0.91
CA VAL A 54 -0.32 15.75 1.88
C VAL A 54 -0.28 16.33 3.29
N ALA A 55 0.89 16.83 3.73
CA ALA A 55 1.04 17.36 5.08
C ALA A 55 0.22 18.63 5.28
N GLU A 56 0.25 19.54 4.31
CA GLU A 56 -0.57 20.77 4.35
C GLU A 56 -2.07 20.46 4.23
N GLY A 57 -2.48 19.55 3.34
CA GLY A 57 -3.88 19.15 3.18
C GLY A 57 -4.45 18.47 4.43
N ALA A 58 -3.65 17.67 5.14
CA ALA A 58 -4.05 17.06 6.40
C ALA A 58 -4.23 18.10 7.51
N LYS A 59 -3.32 19.08 7.57
CA LYS A 59 -3.44 20.21 8.51
C LYS A 59 -4.67 21.06 8.21
N GLU A 60 -4.90 21.40 6.94
CA GLU A 60 -6.07 22.19 6.51
C GLU A 60 -7.38 21.48 6.85
N ALA A 61 -7.48 20.17 6.59
CA ALA A 61 -8.67 19.39 6.93
C ALA A 61 -8.96 19.44 8.45
N LEU A 62 -7.93 19.30 9.28
CA LEU A 62 -8.07 19.40 10.74
C LEU A 62 -8.43 20.81 11.20
N ASP A 63 -7.85 21.85 10.60
CA ASP A 63 -8.15 23.26 10.90
C ASP A 63 -9.61 23.61 10.54
N LEU A 64 -10.18 22.95 9.53
CA LEU A 64 -11.61 23.02 9.17
C LEU A 64 -12.52 22.17 10.08
N GLY A 65 -11.96 21.46 11.07
CA GLY A 65 -12.71 20.61 11.99
C GLY A 65 -13.07 19.23 11.44
N ILE A 66 -12.47 18.81 10.32
CA ILE A 66 -12.68 17.49 9.73
C ILE A 66 -11.76 16.49 10.43
N THR A 67 -12.30 15.80 11.44
CA THR A 67 -11.55 14.82 12.25
C THR A 67 -11.99 13.38 12.01
N GLY A 68 -12.98 13.15 11.14
CA GLY A 68 -13.46 11.81 10.79
C GLY A 68 -12.58 11.11 9.75
N PRO A 69 -12.82 9.81 9.48
CA PRO A 69 -12.05 9.04 8.50
C PRO A 69 -12.09 9.60 7.08
N GLU A 70 -13.14 10.33 6.71
CA GLU A 70 -13.26 11.06 5.44
C GLU A 70 -12.14 12.06 5.19
N GLY A 71 -11.51 12.56 6.26
CA GLY A 71 -10.36 13.43 6.17
C GLY A 71 -9.20 12.83 5.38
N ILE A 72 -9.04 11.50 5.33
CA ILE A 72 -7.94 10.86 4.57
C ILE A 72 -8.09 11.03 3.06
N GLU A 73 -9.32 11.07 2.56
CA GLU A 73 -9.63 11.24 1.14
C GLU A 73 -9.55 12.71 0.76
N ILE A 74 -10.12 13.58 1.60
CA ILE A 74 -10.13 15.04 1.41
C ILE A 74 -8.72 15.63 1.43
N SER A 75 -7.87 15.20 2.37
CA SER A 75 -6.51 15.75 2.52
C SER A 75 -5.53 15.30 1.43
N ARG A 76 -5.88 14.29 0.63
CA ARG A 76 -4.97 13.63 -0.32
C ARG A 76 -5.69 13.33 -1.66
N PRO A 77 -6.19 14.36 -2.36
CA PRO A 77 -6.89 14.16 -3.63
C PRO A 77 -5.96 13.53 -4.67
N GLU A 78 -6.54 12.89 -5.69
CA GLU A 78 -5.78 12.04 -6.63
C GLU A 78 -4.70 12.77 -7.44
N GLU A 79 -4.82 14.08 -7.60
CA GLU A 79 -3.80 14.91 -8.26
C GLU A 79 -2.43 14.86 -7.55
N LEU A 80 -2.41 14.69 -6.22
CA LEU A 80 -1.16 14.53 -5.45
C LEU A 80 -0.46 13.21 -5.75
N GLU A 81 -1.23 12.15 -6.04
CA GLU A 81 -0.70 10.86 -6.48
C GLU A 81 -0.18 10.95 -7.93
N ALA A 82 -0.96 11.59 -8.81
CA ALA A 82 -0.62 11.74 -10.22
C ALA A 82 0.65 12.60 -10.42
N GLU A 83 0.79 13.72 -9.70
CA GLU A 83 1.98 14.58 -9.74
C GLU A 83 3.23 13.80 -9.31
N ALA A 84 3.18 13.16 -8.15
CA ALA A 84 4.31 12.41 -7.62
C ALA A 84 4.68 11.22 -8.52
N THR A 85 3.68 10.54 -9.08
CA THR A 85 3.87 9.45 -10.06
C THR A 85 4.59 9.97 -11.30
N HIS A 86 4.16 11.10 -11.85
CA HIS A 86 4.81 11.72 -13.01
C HIS A 86 6.25 12.15 -12.70
N ARG A 87 6.47 12.75 -11.53
CA ARG A 87 7.78 13.20 -11.06
C ARG A 87 8.75 12.05 -10.90
N VAL A 88 8.39 10.97 -10.19
CA VAL A 88 9.31 9.84 -10.01
C VAL A 88 9.59 9.09 -11.31
N ILE A 89 8.61 8.96 -12.21
CA ILE A 89 8.85 8.39 -13.54
C ILE A 89 9.87 9.23 -14.31
N THR A 90 9.81 10.55 -14.18
CA THR A 90 10.76 11.47 -14.82
C THR A 90 12.17 11.28 -14.25
N ILE A 91 12.32 11.23 -12.92
CA ILE A 91 13.61 10.98 -12.25
C ILE A 91 14.16 9.60 -12.65
N ALA A 92 13.33 8.56 -12.60
CA ALA A 92 13.69 7.20 -12.99
C ALA A 92 14.20 7.13 -14.43
N ASN A 93 13.49 7.76 -15.36
CA ASN A 93 13.92 7.84 -16.77
C ASN A 93 15.26 8.56 -16.94
N ARG A 94 15.53 9.63 -16.17
CA ARG A 94 16.83 10.33 -16.18
C ARG A 94 17.97 9.53 -15.56
N THR A 95 17.67 8.62 -14.64
CA THR A 95 18.68 7.73 -14.03
C THR A 95 18.87 6.42 -14.79
N HIS A 96 17.99 6.11 -15.76
CA HIS A 96 17.91 4.80 -16.42
C HIS A 96 17.67 3.64 -15.43
N CYS A 97 16.92 3.90 -14.35
CA CYS A 97 16.51 2.88 -13.39
C CYS A 97 15.06 2.46 -13.68
N PRO A 98 14.73 1.16 -13.72
CA PRO A 98 13.34 0.71 -13.75
C PRO A 98 12.64 1.10 -12.44
N VAL A 99 11.48 1.73 -12.55
CA VAL A 99 10.66 2.12 -11.38
C VAL A 99 9.41 1.27 -11.31
N TYR A 100 9.01 0.94 -10.08
CA TYR A 100 7.83 0.16 -9.76
C TYR A 100 6.93 0.96 -8.82
N LEU A 101 5.80 1.43 -9.34
CA LEU A 101 4.84 2.23 -8.57
C LEU A 101 3.96 1.29 -7.75
N VAL A 102 3.89 1.52 -6.44
CA VAL A 102 3.07 0.69 -5.54
C VAL A 102 1.76 1.40 -5.21
N ASN A 103 0.74 0.60 -4.88
CA ASN A 103 -0.56 1.06 -4.40
C ASN A 103 -1.26 2.10 -5.31
N VAL A 104 -1.14 1.95 -6.64
CA VAL A 104 -1.83 2.85 -7.59
C VAL A 104 -3.33 2.82 -7.30
N SER A 105 -3.91 3.97 -6.92
CA SER A 105 -5.29 4.05 -6.44
C SER A 105 -6.21 4.88 -7.33
N SER A 106 -5.68 5.73 -8.20
CA SER A 106 -6.48 6.65 -9.02
C SER A 106 -6.38 6.41 -10.53
N MET A 107 -7.40 6.89 -11.24
CA MET A 107 -7.38 6.92 -12.70
C MET A 107 -6.29 7.87 -13.21
N SER A 108 -6.13 9.04 -12.57
CA SER A 108 -5.11 10.02 -12.92
C SER A 108 -3.68 9.46 -12.84
N ALA A 109 -3.31 8.75 -11.78
CA ALA A 109 -2.01 8.08 -11.71
C ALA A 109 -1.88 6.96 -12.77
N GLY A 110 -2.96 6.22 -13.01
CA GLY A 110 -3.05 5.21 -14.07
C GLY A 110 -2.78 5.76 -15.47
N ASP A 111 -3.37 6.91 -15.82
CA ASP A 111 -3.16 7.60 -17.10
C ASP A 111 -1.71 8.07 -17.26
N VAL A 112 -1.11 8.61 -16.19
CA VAL A 112 0.32 8.99 -16.19
C VAL A 112 1.21 7.78 -16.48
N ILE A 113 0.93 6.64 -15.85
CA ILE A 113 1.67 5.38 -16.07
C ILE A 113 1.47 4.87 -17.51
N ALA A 114 0.24 4.88 -18.01
CA ALA A 114 -0.08 4.45 -19.37
C ALA A 114 0.66 5.33 -20.41
N ALA A 115 0.64 6.64 -20.23
CA ALA A 115 1.36 7.59 -21.08
C ALA A 115 2.88 7.35 -21.04
N ALA A 116 3.45 7.12 -19.86
CA ALA A 116 4.87 6.81 -19.71
C ALA A 116 5.27 5.50 -20.42
N LYS A 117 4.43 4.46 -20.31
CA LYS A 117 4.63 3.19 -21.02
C LYS A 117 4.56 3.36 -22.54
N MET A 118 3.60 4.15 -23.06
CA MET A 118 3.51 4.45 -24.48
C MET A 118 4.76 5.17 -25.03
N GLN A 119 5.44 5.96 -24.18
CA GLN A 119 6.71 6.61 -24.52
C GLN A 119 7.93 5.68 -24.42
N GLY A 120 7.74 4.40 -24.11
CA GLY A 120 8.83 3.42 -23.97
C GLY A 120 9.63 3.54 -22.67
N LYS A 121 9.13 4.28 -21.67
CA LYS A 121 9.78 4.36 -20.35
C LYS A 121 9.62 3.03 -19.60
N VAL A 122 10.65 2.62 -18.87
CA VAL A 122 10.65 1.37 -18.10
C VAL A 122 9.94 1.59 -16.75
N VAL A 123 8.62 1.44 -16.78
CA VAL A 123 7.74 1.67 -15.63
C VAL A 123 6.87 0.44 -15.40
N TYR A 124 6.87 -0.06 -14.17
CA TYR A 124 5.96 -1.08 -13.67
C TYR A 124 5.04 -0.47 -12.62
N ALA A 125 3.89 -1.10 -12.41
CA ALA A 125 2.92 -0.61 -11.46
C ALA A 125 2.19 -1.79 -10.81
N GLU A 126 1.76 -1.55 -9.58
CA GLU A 126 1.00 -2.45 -8.72
C GLU A 126 -0.17 -1.68 -8.13
N THR A 127 -1.30 -2.36 -8.03
CA THR A 127 -2.46 -1.89 -7.29
C THR A 127 -2.87 -2.96 -6.27
N THR A 128 -3.68 -2.58 -5.30
CA THR A 128 -4.18 -3.50 -4.27
C THR A 128 -5.57 -3.97 -4.61
N THR A 129 -6.00 -5.09 -4.02
CA THR A 129 -7.39 -5.55 -4.14
C THR A 129 -8.38 -4.47 -3.73
N ALA A 130 -8.10 -3.75 -2.65
CA ALA A 130 -8.97 -2.68 -2.16
C ALA A 130 -9.16 -1.58 -3.20
N HIS A 131 -8.08 -1.08 -3.80
CA HIS A 131 -8.16 -0.04 -4.85
C HIS A 131 -8.85 -0.54 -6.12
N ALA A 132 -8.64 -1.80 -6.48
CA ALA A 132 -9.21 -2.39 -7.69
C ALA A 132 -10.70 -2.75 -7.56
N THR A 133 -11.26 -2.85 -6.35
CA THR A 133 -12.63 -3.36 -6.14
C THR A 133 -13.53 -2.48 -5.28
N LEU A 134 -12.98 -1.60 -4.44
CA LEU A 134 -13.74 -0.77 -3.50
C LEU A 134 -13.73 0.71 -3.91
N THR A 135 -14.58 1.51 -3.25
CA THR A 135 -14.70 2.95 -3.48
C THR A 135 -14.52 3.71 -2.16
N GLY A 136 -14.15 4.99 -2.26
CA GLY A 136 -13.99 5.91 -1.12
C GLY A 136 -15.30 6.26 -0.42
N LEU A 137 -16.46 5.84 -0.96
CA LEU A 137 -17.76 6.06 -0.32
C LEU A 137 -17.83 5.45 1.09
N HIS A 138 -17.03 4.42 1.38
CA HIS A 138 -16.94 3.82 2.71
C HIS A 138 -16.43 4.79 3.78
N TYR A 139 -15.67 5.83 3.42
CA TYR A 139 -15.19 6.82 4.38
C TYR A 139 -16.30 7.71 4.95
N TYR A 140 -17.41 7.86 4.22
CA TYR A 140 -18.55 8.68 4.59
C TYR A 140 -19.68 7.86 5.25
N HIS A 141 -19.37 6.64 5.69
CA HIS A 141 -20.31 5.79 6.39
C HIS A 141 -20.66 6.36 7.77
N GLN A 142 -21.92 6.24 8.19
CA GLN A 142 -22.41 6.83 9.46
C GLN A 142 -21.79 6.17 10.70
N ASP A 143 -21.49 4.87 10.62
CA ASP A 143 -20.68 4.19 11.64
C ASP A 143 -19.20 4.49 11.44
N TRP A 144 -18.60 5.12 12.45
CA TRP A 144 -17.20 5.50 12.48
C TRP A 144 -16.26 4.30 12.37
N PHE A 145 -16.59 3.17 13.02
CA PHE A 145 -15.74 1.98 12.99
C PHE A 145 -15.69 1.37 11.58
N HIS A 146 -16.83 1.34 10.90
CA HIS A 146 -16.88 0.97 9.49
C HIS A 146 -15.98 1.89 8.67
N ALA A 147 -16.15 3.21 8.76
CA ALA A 147 -15.38 4.16 7.95
C ALA A 147 -13.87 4.07 8.22
N ALA A 148 -13.48 3.97 9.49
CA ALA A 148 -12.09 3.84 9.92
C ALA A 148 -11.42 2.54 9.40
N ALA A 149 -12.18 1.45 9.23
CA ALA A 149 -11.64 0.17 8.76
C ALA A 149 -11.12 0.21 7.31
N TYR A 150 -11.53 1.20 6.51
CA TYR A 150 -11.12 1.35 5.11
C TYR A 150 -9.97 2.36 4.93
N VAL A 151 -9.51 3.00 6.02
CA VAL A 151 -8.43 4.00 5.96
C VAL A 151 -7.13 3.33 5.52
N THR A 152 -6.64 3.75 4.35
CA THR A 152 -5.39 3.29 3.73
C THR A 152 -4.80 4.43 2.90
N VAL A 153 -3.55 4.28 2.45
CA VAL A 153 -2.89 5.26 1.59
C VAL A 153 -2.22 4.64 0.35
N PRO A 154 -2.30 5.29 -0.82
CA PRO A 154 -3.22 6.40 -1.12
C PRO A 154 -4.69 6.00 -0.86
N PRO A 155 -5.62 6.94 -0.60
CA PRO A 155 -6.98 6.57 -0.20
C PRO A 155 -7.76 5.91 -1.35
N LEU A 156 -8.82 5.18 -0.98
CA LEU A 156 -9.84 4.75 -1.94
C LEU A 156 -10.51 5.99 -2.56
N ARG A 157 -10.75 5.99 -3.87
CA ARG A 157 -11.27 7.16 -4.58
C ARG A 157 -12.80 7.19 -4.61
N LEU A 158 -13.37 8.39 -4.51
CA LEU A 158 -14.83 8.60 -4.57
C LEU A 158 -15.42 8.29 -5.95
N ASP A 159 -14.66 8.51 -7.03
CA ASP A 159 -15.15 8.22 -8.38
C ASP A 159 -15.40 6.71 -8.54
N THR A 160 -16.66 6.37 -8.80
CA THR A 160 -17.15 5.00 -8.95
C THR A 160 -16.57 4.28 -10.16
N ASN A 161 -16.00 4.99 -11.12
CA ASN A 161 -15.34 4.41 -12.29
C ASN A 161 -13.92 3.92 -11.99
N THR A 162 -13.32 4.34 -10.87
CA THR A 162 -11.92 4.05 -10.54
C THR A 162 -11.61 2.56 -10.54
N SER A 163 -12.44 1.74 -9.88
CA SER A 163 -12.26 0.30 -9.78
C SER A 163 -12.27 -0.38 -11.16
N ALA A 164 -13.30 -0.08 -11.97
CA ALA A 164 -13.43 -0.61 -13.32
C ALA A 164 -12.27 -0.17 -14.23
N TYR A 165 -11.83 1.08 -14.10
CA TYR A 165 -10.69 1.61 -14.85
C TYR A 165 -9.39 0.90 -14.47
N LEU A 166 -9.07 0.76 -13.18
CA LEU A 166 -7.87 0.07 -12.69
C LEU A 166 -7.86 -1.41 -13.10
N MET A 167 -9.02 -2.07 -13.03
CA MET A 167 -9.19 -3.43 -13.54
C MET A 167 -8.95 -3.51 -15.05
N SER A 168 -9.37 -2.50 -15.81
CA SER A 168 -9.09 -2.44 -17.25
C SER A 168 -7.59 -2.24 -17.54
N LEU A 169 -6.89 -1.46 -16.71
CA LEU A 169 -5.44 -1.30 -16.83
C LEU A 169 -4.71 -2.61 -16.54
N LEU A 170 -5.12 -3.36 -15.51
CA LEU A 170 -4.60 -4.69 -15.19
C LEU A 170 -4.76 -5.67 -16.37
N ALA A 171 -5.90 -5.61 -17.07
CA ALA A 171 -6.17 -6.46 -18.22
C ALA A 171 -5.36 -6.07 -19.48
N LYS A 172 -5.17 -4.77 -19.72
CA LYS A 172 -4.50 -4.23 -20.93
C LYS A 172 -2.98 -4.23 -20.83
N HIS A 173 -2.46 -3.98 -19.65
CA HIS A 173 -1.03 -3.92 -19.36
C HIS A 173 -0.80 -4.71 -18.08
N PRO A 174 0.16 -5.65 -18.01
CA PRO A 174 0.41 -6.39 -16.78
C PRO A 174 0.90 -5.42 -15.70
N MET A 175 -0.03 -4.86 -14.93
CA MET A 175 0.22 -4.39 -13.58
C MET A 175 0.24 -5.64 -12.70
N VAL A 176 1.17 -5.70 -11.76
CA VAL A 176 1.30 -6.88 -10.91
C VAL A 176 0.28 -6.73 -9.78
N TRP A 177 -0.58 -7.73 -9.62
CA TRP A 177 -1.51 -7.82 -8.49
C TRP A 177 -0.76 -8.38 -7.28
N VAL A 178 -0.86 -7.73 -6.12
CA VAL A 178 -0.23 -8.20 -4.88
C VAL A 178 -1.26 -8.44 -3.77
N PRO A 179 -1.39 -9.69 -3.29
CA PRO A 179 -2.28 -10.03 -2.19
C PRO A 179 -1.61 -9.76 -0.84
N HIS A 180 -1.66 -8.53 -0.33
CA HIS A 180 -1.28 -8.27 1.08
C HIS A 180 -2.07 -7.11 1.71
N PHE A 181 -3.39 -7.08 1.53
CA PHE A 181 -4.32 -6.32 2.39
C PHE A 181 -5.65 -7.08 2.45
N LEU A 182 -5.80 -7.95 3.46
CA LEU A 182 -7.04 -8.70 3.70
C LEU A 182 -7.97 -7.86 4.58
N GLY A 183 -8.90 -7.16 3.94
CA GLY A 183 -10.24 -6.94 4.49
C GLY A 183 -11.11 -8.19 4.25
N ALA A 184 -12.03 -8.45 5.18
CA ALA A 184 -12.81 -9.69 5.36
C ALA A 184 -13.57 -10.23 4.10
N PRO A 185 -13.93 -11.53 4.07
CA PRO A 185 -14.21 -12.29 2.85
C PRO A 185 -15.67 -12.17 2.36
N PHE A 186 -15.87 -12.30 1.04
CA PHE A 186 -17.16 -12.68 0.44
C PHE A 186 -17.00 -13.89 -0.50
N PRO A 187 -17.98 -14.81 -0.55
CA PRO A 187 -17.86 -16.10 -1.23
C PRO A 187 -18.33 -16.02 -2.69
N GLY A 188 -17.68 -16.80 -3.56
CA GLY A 188 -18.22 -17.16 -4.86
C GLY A 188 -17.40 -16.72 -6.05
N CYS A 189 -16.20 -17.30 -6.23
CA CYS A 189 -15.70 -17.65 -7.56
C CYS A 189 -14.54 -18.66 -7.44
N LEU A 190 -14.63 -19.75 -8.21
CA LEU A 190 -13.66 -20.84 -8.30
C LEU A 190 -12.58 -20.51 -9.34
N ILE A 191 -11.33 -20.28 -8.92
CA ILE A 191 -10.13 -20.19 -9.78
C ILE A 191 -8.95 -20.87 -9.04
N PRO A 192 -8.03 -21.58 -9.73
CA PRO A 192 -7.44 -22.83 -9.25
C PRO A 192 -6.27 -22.68 -8.28
N TRP A 193 -6.12 -23.73 -7.48
CA TRP A 193 -5.11 -23.96 -6.45
C TRP A 193 -3.68 -24.02 -6.98
N THR A 194 -2.74 -23.33 -6.32
CA THR A 194 -1.32 -23.74 -6.25
C THR A 194 -0.81 -23.67 -4.81
N SER A 195 0.06 -24.61 -4.47
CA SER A 195 0.27 -25.16 -3.15
C SER A 195 1.22 -24.34 -2.26
N SER A 196 0.69 -23.76 -1.18
CA SER A 196 1.37 -23.58 0.12
C SER A 196 0.31 -23.28 1.19
N SER A 197 0.19 -24.16 2.19
CA SER A 197 -0.55 -23.98 3.46
C SER A 197 -2.09 -24.21 3.46
N LEU A 198 -2.51 -25.46 3.69
CA LEU A 198 -3.82 -25.84 4.30
C LEU A 198 -3.65 -25.88 5.84
N GLY A 199 -4.62 -25.61 6.73
CA GLY A 199 -6.07 -25.38 6.66
C GLY A 199 -6.68 -25.59 8.07
N THR A 200 -7.98 -25.33 8.28
CA THR A 200 -8.74 -25.80 9.46
C THR A 200 -9.73 -26.89 9.03
N LYS A 201 -9.67 -28.07 9.66
CA LYS A 201 -10.48 -29.27 9.31
C LYS A 201 -11.89 -29.24 9.89
N SER A 202 -12.85 -29.74 9.09
CA SER A 202 -14.13 -30.31 9.53
C SER A 202 -13.98 -31.82 9.86
N SER A 203 -14.96 -32.33 10.61
CA SER A 203 -14.95 -33.51 11.47
C SER A 203 -14.80 -34.89 10.79
N ARG A 204 -13.77 -35.64 11.20
CA ARG A 204 -13.80 -37.07 11.61
C ARG A 204 -12.34 -37.59 11.77
N HIS A 205 -11.90 -37.71 13.03
CA HIS A 205 -10.82 -38.58 13.55
C HIS A 205 -9.35 -38.28 13.11
N PRO A 206 -8.35 -38.78 13.86
CA PRO A 206 -7.64 -38.13 14.97
C PRO A 206 -6.37 -37.37 14.52
N ILE A 207 -5.97 -36.38 15.32
CA ILE A 207 -4.87 -35.45 15.05
C ILE A 207 -3.58 -35.93 15.75
N PRO A 208 -2.42 -35.98 15.06
CA PRO A 208 -1.11 -35.84 15.70
C PRO A 208 -0.80 -34.34 15.88
N TRP A 209 -0.55 -33.95 17.13
CA TRP A 209 -0.19 -32.60 17.57
C TRP A 209 1.26 -32.26 17.20
N VAL A 210 1.53 -31.03 16.75
CA VAL A 210 2.87 -30.42 16.79
C VAL A 210 2.73 -28.92 17.15
N PRO A 211 3.57 -28.37 18.04
CA PRO A 211 3.36 -27.09 18.73
C PRO A 211 3.83 -25.89 17.90
N HIS A 212 3.42 -24.68 18.32
CA HIS A 212 3.72 -23.35 17.74
C HIS A 212 2.68 -22.81 16.75
N SER A 213 1.47 -22.54 17.24
CA SER A 213 0.63 -21.43 16.74
C SER A 213 -0.40 -21.06 17.81
N LEU A 214 -0.34 -19.82 18.25
CA LEU A 214 -1.20 -19.18 19.26
C LEU A 214 -2.47 -18.66 18.59
N GLY A 215 -3.62 -19.11 19.09
CA GLY A 215 -4.93 -18.49 18.92
C GLY A 215 -5.81 -18.97 20.06
N ALA A 216 -5.95 -18.16 21.10
CA ALA A 216 -6.71 -18.53 22.29
C ALA A 216 -8.19 -18.12 22.16
N PRO A 217 -9.14 -19.03 22.43
CA PRO A 217 -10.52 -18.69 22.77
C PRO A 217 -10.60 -18.16 24.23
N PHE A 218 -11.39 -17.11 24.47
CA PHE A 218 -11.77 -16.61 25.81
C PHE A 218 -13.00 -17.39 26.34
N PRO A 219 -13.38 -17.43 27.66
CA PRO A 219 -12.96 -16.59 28.80
C PRO A 219 -12.55 -17.36 30.09
N GLY A 220 -11.75 -16.71 30.95
CA GLY A 220 -11.33 -17.18 32.28
C GLY A 220 -9.87 -16.85 32.56
N CYS A 221 -9.60 -15.84 33.39
CA CYS A 221 -8.25 -15.42 33.83
C CYS A 221 -7.41 -16.61 34.38
N PRO A 222 -6.06 -16.62 34.30
CA PRO A 222 -5.17 -15.49 34.63
C PRO A 222 -3.99 -15.24 33.67
N ILE A 223 -3.43 -14.04 33.81
CA ILE A 223 -2.28 -13.45 33.10
C ILE A 223 -1.00 -14.30 33.29
N PRO A 224 -0.13 -14.37 32.27
CA PRO A 224 1.29 -14.17 32.52
C PRO A 224 1.91 -13.11 31.59
N TRP A 225 2.58 -12.17 32.25
CA TRP A 225 3.63 -11.25 31.82
C TRP A 225 4.74 -11.99 31.02
N VAL A 226 5.57 -11.42 30.12
CA VAL A 226 6.67 -10.42 30.22
C VAL A 226 7.25 -10.18 28.78
N PRO A 227 8.35 -9.41 28.53
CA PRO A 227 8.63 -7.96 28.63
C PRO A 227 8.85 -7.27 27.25
N HIS A 228 9.04 -5.95 27.28
CA HIS A 228 9.57 -5.03 26.24
C HIS A 228 8.56 -3.98 25.72
N SER A 229 8.06 -3.17 26.65
CA SER A 229 7.57 -1.83 26.34
C SER A 229 7.98 -0.92 27.48
N LEU A 230 8.74 0.12 27.15
CA LEU A 230 9.04 1.25 28.03
C LEU A 230 7.72 1.91 28.44
N ASP A 231 7.54 2.04 29.76
CA ASP A 231 6.40 2.67 30.42
C ASP A 231 6.25 4.16 30.06
N ILE A 232 4.99 4.59 29.86
CA ILE A 232 4.50 5.86 30.38
C ILE A 232 3.15 5.59 31.05
N PHE A 233 3.15 5.58 32.38
CA PHE A 233 1.98 5.56 33.24
C PHE A 233 1.33 6.95 33.33
N LEU A 234 0.00 7.02 33.29
CA LEU A 234 -0.76 8.03 34.03
C LEU A 234 -1.97 7.38 34.73
N PRO A 235 -2.31 7.79 35.97
CA PRO A 235 -3.30 7.11 36.80
C PRO A 235 -4.72 7.68 36.62
N GLY A 236 -5.71 6.79 36.75
CA GLY A 236 -7.11 7.13 37.04
C GLY A 236 -8.10 6.63 36.00
#